data_AF-A0A7S0RRB2-F1
#
_entry.id   AF-A0A7S0RRB2-F1
#
_cell.length_a   1.000
_cell.length_b   1.000
_cell.length_c   1.000
_cell.angle_alpha   90.00
_cell.angle_beta   90.00
_cell.angle_gamma   90.00
#
_symmetry.space_group_name_H-M   'P 1'
#
loop_
_entity.id
_entity.type
_entity.pdbx_description
1 polymer ?
#
loop_
_entity_poly.entity_id
_entity_poly.type
_entity_poly.pdbx_seq_one_letter_code
_entity_poly.pdbx_strand_id
1 'polypeptide(L)'
;FVYSQGTSKIKSPVDFPQTLNLSQLIPQLQGTTELQLSGVVHHAGETSNSGHYTAYVRSRSREWVEFNDGVATPCSWEDVADNGNRQSYLLFYSGPNFLREPGAAGVSVRAASA
;
A
#
# COMPACT_ATOMS: atom_id res chain seq x y z
N PHE A 1 -31.91 24.51 -8.52
CA PHE A 1 -30.65 23.77 -8.31
C PHE A 1 -30.64 23.26 -6.89
N VAL A 2 -30.79 21.95 -6.69
CA VAL A 2 -30.79 21.33 -5.36
C VAL A 2 -29.34 21.11 -4.98
N TYR A 3 -28.86 21.83 -3.96
CA TYR A 3 -27.62 21.44 -3.30
C TYR A 3 -27.88 20.09 -2.64
N SER A 4 -27.29 19.02 -3.17
CA SER A 4 -27.19 17.78 -2.41
C SER A 4 -26.44 18.11 -1.12
N GLN A 5 -27.02 17.78 0.03
CA GLN A 5 -26.31 17.76 1.31
C GLN A 5 -24.94 17.11 1.08
N GLY A 6 -23.87 17.89 1.30
CA GLY A 6 -22.54 17.58 0.77
C GLY A 6 -22.01 16.23 1.26
N THR A 7 -21.15 15.60 0.45
CA THR A 7 -20.37 14.44 0.88
C THR A 7 -19.36 14.88 1.95
N SER A 8 -19.43 14.29 3.15
CA SER A 8 -18.43 14.53 4.20
C SER A 8 -17.33 13.48 4.15
N LYS A 9 -16.09 13.91 4.44
CA LYS A 9 -14.95 12.99 4.50
C LYS A 9 -14.98 12.19 5.79
N ILE A 10 -14.96 10.87 5.68
CA ILE A 10 -14.81 9.98 6.84
C ILE A 10 -13.36 10.06 7.31
N LYS A 11 -13.17 10.43 8.58
CA LYS A 11 -11.83 10.60 9.19
C LYS A 11 -11.45 9.47 10.14
N SER A 12 -12.29 8.45 10.25
CA SER A 12 -12.04 7.28 11.10
C SER A 12 -10.73 6.62 10.68
N PRO A 13 -9.84 6.29 11.64
CA PRO A 13 -8.61 5.57 11.32
C PRO A 13 -8.89 4.23 10.66
N VAL A 14 -8.01 3.83 9.74
CA VAL A 14 -8.04 2.51 9.13
C VAL A 14 -6.71 1.85 9.43
N ASP A 15 -6.75 0.74 10.17
CA ASP A 15 -5.58 -0.08 10.40
C ASP A 15 -5.29 -0.90 9.15
N PHE A 16 -4.01 -0.96 8.77
CA PHE A 16 -3.56 -1.76 7.65
C PHE A 16 -2.24 -2.46 7.98
N PRO A 17 -2.12 -3.76 7.69
CA PRO A 17 -0.89 -4.49 7.97
C PRO A 17 0.14 -4.27 6.86
N GLN A 18 1.44 -4.37 7.19
CA GLN A 18 2.47 -4.37 6.15
C GLN A 18 2.35 -5.58 5.21
N THR A 19 1.85 -6.71 5.73
CA THR A 19 1.59 -7.95 4.98
C THR A 19 0.11 -8.28 5.08
N LEU A 20 -0.58 -8.32 3.94
CA LEU A 20 -1.99 -8.64 3.85
C LEU A 20 -2.18 -10.07 3.34
N ASN A 21 -2.80 -10.92 4.15
CA ASN A 21 -3.14 -12.28 3.77
C ASN A 21 -4.62 -12.37 3.31
N LEU A 22 -4.83 -12.58 2.02
CA LEU A 22 -6.17 -12.68 1.42
C LEU A 22 -6.73 -14.12 1.39
N SER A 23 -6.00 -15.13 1.86
CA SER A 23 -6.41 -16.54 1.72
C SER A 23 -7.74 -16.86 2.38
N GLN A 24 -8.06 -16.15 3.46
CA GLN A 24 -9.32 -16.29 4.18
C GLN A 24 -10.52 -15.68 3.44
N LEU A 25 -10.28 -14.69 2.58
CA LEU A 25 -11.33 -13.98 1.83
C LEU A 25 -11.52 -14.56 0.43
N ILE A 26 -10.43 -15.09 -0.16
CA ILE A 26 -10.44 -15.62 -1.53
C ILE A 26 -9.74 -16.98 -1.53
N PRO A 27 -10.44 -18.05 -1.13
CA PRO A 27 -9.88 -19.40 -1.03
C PRO A 27 -9.33 -19.95 -2.36
N GLN A 28 -9.75 -19.39 -3.49
CA GLN A 28 -9.33 -19.80 -4.84
C GLN A 28 -7.92 -19.32 -5.20
N LEU A 29 -7.34 -18.36 -4.45
CA LEU A 29 -5.98 -17.85 -4.69
C LEU A 29 -4.90 -18.73 -4.03
N GLN A 30 -4.94 -20.04 -4.33
CA GLN A 30 -3.95 -21.02 -3.87
C GLN A 30 -2.53 -20.60 -4.32
N GLY A 31 -1.74 -20.05 -3.39
CA GLY A 31 -0.31 -19.75 -3.59
C GLY A 31 0.08 -18.27 -3.81
N THR A 32 -0.86 -17.34 -3.99
CA THR A 32 -0.55 -15.90 -4.21
C THR A 32 -1.33 -14.98 -3.29
N THR A 33 -1.39 -15.33 -2.01
CA THR A 33 -2.33 -14.73 -1.06
C THR A 33 -1.69 -13.80 -0.04
N GLU A 34 -0.36 -13.75 0.02
CA GLU A 34 0.37 -12.76 0.80
C GLU A 34 0.78 -11.59 -0.09
N LEU A 35 0.21 -10.43 0.17
CA LEU A 35 0.56 -9.18 -0.48
C LEU A 35 1.36 -8.30 0.47
N GLN A 36 2.33 -7.58 -0.08
CA GLN A 36 3.15 -6.62 0.67
C GLN A 36 2.65 -5.22 0.37
N LEU A 37 2.50 -4.40 1.40
CA LEU A 37 2.23 -2.98 1.23
C LEU A 37 3.41 -2.32 0.50
N SER A 38 3.10 -1.65 -0.60
CA SER A 38 4.08 -0.98 -1.47
C SER A 38 3.86 0.52 -1.54
N GLY A 39 2.67 1.02 -1.20
CA GLY A 39 2.42 2.45 -1.13
C GLY A 39 1.19 2.80 -0.29
N VAL A 40 1.24 3.97 0.34
CA VAL A 40 0.16 4.58 1.10
C VAL A 40 0.03 6.02 0.63
N VAL A 41 -1.17 6.42 0.19
CA VAL A 41 -1.45 7.82 -0.15
C VAL A 41 -2.30 8.43 0.96
N HIS A 42 -1.83 9.55 1.46
CA HIS A 42 -2.51 10.36 2.45
C HIS A 42 -3.21 11.52 1.78
N HIS A 43 -4.36 11.87 2.33
CA HIS A 43 -5.04 13.11 1.99
C HIS A 43 -5.33 13.87 3.28
N ALA A 44 -4.60 14.95 3.54
CA ALA A 44 -4.82 15.84 4.67
C ALA A 44 -5.75 16.98 4.23
N GLY A 45 -7.04 16.86 4.56
CA GLY A 45 -8.05 17.82 4.13
C GLY A 45 -9.36 17.63 4.86
N GLU A 46 -10.09 18.72 5.08
CA GLU A 46 -11.39 18.72 5.76
C GLU A 46 -12.49 18.10 4.89
N THR A 47 -12.39 18.30 3.57
CA THR A 47 -13.30 17.73 2.58
C THR A 47 -12.56 16.71 1.71
N SER A 48 -13.29 15.98 0.87
CA SER A 48 -12.69 15.13 -0.18
C SER A 48 -12.13 15.93 -1.36
N ASN A 49 -12.51 17.21 -1.50
CA ASN A 49 -12.29 17.99 -2.72
C ASN A 49 -11.08 18.94 -2.60
N SER A 50 -10.53 19.10 -1.40
CA SER A 50 -9.38 19.96 -1.15
C SER A 50 -8.58 19.45 0.04
N GLY A 51 -7.27 19.62 -0.05
CA GLY A 51 -6.32 19.19 0.96
C GLY A 51 -4.92 19.01 0.36
N HIS A 52 -4.05 18.40 1.16
CA HIS A 52 -2.68 18.10 0.82
C HIS A 52 -2.50 16.60 0.61
N TYR A 53 -1.77 16.21 -0.43
CA TYR A 53 -1.49 14.81 -0.73
C TYR A 53 -0.01 14.51 -0.48
N THR A 54 0.23 13.49 0.33
CA THR A 54 1.57 12.93 0.52
C THR A 54 1.50 11.42 0.32
N ALA A 55 2.66 10.77 0.15
CA ALA A 55 2.70 9.34 -0.04
C ALA A 55 3.89 8.70 0.65
N TYR A 56 3.68 7.56 1.29
CA TYR A 56 4.75 6.65 1.65
C TYR A 56 4.88 5.59 0.56
N VAL A 57 6.09 5.38 0.04
CA VAL A 57 6.34 4.38 -0.99
C VAL A 57 7.46 3.46 -0.53
N ARG A 58 7.25 2.16 -0.69
CA ARG A 58 8.27 1.15 -0.43
C ARG A 58 9.00 0.83 -1.72
N SER A 59 10.30 1.05 -1.73
CA SER A 59 11.15 0.69 -2.86
C SER A 59 11.30 -0.83 -2.99
N ARG A 60 11.88 -1.28 -4.11
CA ARG A 60 12.28 -2.69 -4.28
C ARG A 60 13.37 -3.13 -3.31
N SER A 61 14.24 -2.20 -2.88
CA SER A 61 15.21 -2.41 -1.79
C SER A 61 14.55 -2.56 -0.41
N ARG A 62 13.21 -2.52 -0.33
CA ARG A 62 12.39 -2.65 0.89
C ARG A 62 12.52 -1.47 1.85
N GLU A 63 13.08 -0.37 1.37
CA GLU A 63 13.22 0.88 2.11
C GLU A 63 11.96 1.72 1.93
N TRP A 64 11.57 2.44 2.98
CA TRP A 64 10.44 3.35 2.93
C TRP A 64 10.91 4.78 2.71
N VAL A 65 10.17 5.49 1.88
CA VAL A 65 10.40 6.91 1.61
C VAL A 65 9.05 7.62 1.66
N GLU A 66 9.01 8.71 2.42
CA GLU A 66 7.92 9.68 2.38
C GLU A 66 8.16 10.68 1.24
N PHE A 67 7.15 10.87 0.42
CA PHE A 67 7.09 11.88 -0.63
C PHE A 67 6.09 12.95 -0.22
N ASN A 68 6.59 14.16 -0.02
CA ASN A 68 5.82 15.35 0.27
C ASN A 68 6.19 16.42 -0.76
N ASP A 69 5.36 16.54 -1.79
CA ASP A 69 5.63 17.36 -2.98
C ASP A 69 7.01 17.05 -3.59
N GLY A 70 7.92 18.03 -3.60
CA GLY A 70 9.28 17.89 -4.12
C GLY A 70 10.28 17.28 -3.14
N VAL A 71 9.85 16.90 -1.93
CA VAL A 71 10.71 16.40 -0.86
C VAL A 71 10.54 14.88 -0.73
N ALA A 72 11.66 14.16 -0.76
CA ALA A 72 11.71 12.73 -0.52
C ALA A 72 12.55 12.45 0.74
N THR A 73 11.94 11.85 1.75
CA THR A 73 12.55 11.63 3.06
C THR A 73 12.54 10.14 3.40
N PRO A 74 13.69 9.49 3.62
CA PRO A 74 13.73 8.12 4.12
C PRO A 74 13.00 8.01 5.46
N CYS A 75 12.21 6.96 5.63
CA CYS A 75 11.46 6.72 6.86
C CYS A 75 11.43 5.22 7.20
N SER A 76 10.98 4.87 8.40
CA SER A 76 10.82 3.48 8.82
C SER A 76 9.40 2.96 8.56
N TRP A 77 9.19 1.67 8.80
CA TRP A 77 7.82 1.11 8.76
C TRP A 77 6.97 1.67 9.92
N GLU A 78 7.56 1.88 11.09
CA GLU A 78 6.90 2.45 12.25
C GLU A 78 6.37 3.85 11.92
N ASP A 79 7.13 4.68 11.19
CA ASP A 79 6.66 5.97 10.69
C ASP A 79 5.42 5.83 9.80
N VAL A 80 5.37 4.81 8.93
CA VAL A 80 4.22 4.55 8.04
C VAL A 80 3.02 4.05 8.84
N ALA A 81 3.23 3.16 9.81
CA ALA A 81 2.17 2.56 10.61
C ALA A 81 1.54 3.57 11.58
N ASP A 82 2.37 4.39 12.23
CA ASP A 82 1.94 5.35 13.26
C ASP A 82 1.35 6.63 12.66
N ASN A 83 1.85 7.07 11.49
CA ASN A 83 1.32 8.25 10.82
C ASN A 83 0.22 7.92 9.80
N GLY A 84 0.23 6.72 9.21
CA GLY A 84 -0.65 6.42 8.09
C GLY A 84 -2.06 6.01 8.45
N ASN A 85 -2.28 5.47 9.64
CA ASN A 85 -3.63 5.16 10.15
C ASN A 85 -4.52 6.41 10.27
N ARG A 86 -3.97 7.63 10.37
CA ARG A 86 -4.73 8.88 10.37
C ARG A 86 -4.60 9.53 8.99
N GLN A 87 -5.66 9.45 8.18
CA GLN A 87 -5.79 10.07 6.84
C GLN A 87 -5.26 9.26 5.65
N SER A 88 -4.98 7.97 5.82
CA SER A 88 -4.88 7.03 4.69
C SER A 88 -6.12 7.09 3.81
N TYR A 89 -5.88 7.30 2.52
CA TYR A 89 -6.93 7.37 1.51
C TYR A 89 -6.84 6.21 0.52
N LEU A 90 -5.62 5.84 0.08
CA LEU A 90 -5.39 4.71 -0.82
C LEU A 90 -4.23 3.86 -0.33
N LEU A 91 -4.41 2.54 -0.38
CA LEU A 91 -3.40 1.55 -0.03
C LEU A 91 -3.07 0.71 -1.26
N PHE A 92 -1.79 0.63 -1.59
CA PHE A 92 -1.28 -0.21 -2.67
C PHE A 92 -0.59 -1.42 -2.07
N TYR A 93 -1.11 -2.59 -2.44
CA TYR A 93 -0.52 -3.88 -2.11
C TYR A 93 -0.02 -4.55 -3.38
N SER A 94 1.11 -5.22 -3.28
CA SER A 94 1.74 -5.88 -4.41
C SER A 94 2.09 -7.32 -4.07
N GLY A 95 1.90 -8.22 -5.03
CA GLY A 95 2.22 -9.62 -4.87
C GLY A 95 3.74 -9.86 -4.73
N PRO A 96 4.13 -11.08 -4.32
CA PRO A 96 5.52 -11.42 -4.00
C PRO A 96 6.50 -11.22 -5.17
N ASN A 97 6.02 -11.25 -6.41
CA ASN A 97 6.84 -11.05 -7.60
C ASN A 97 7.13 -9.58 -7.92
N PHE A 98 6.37 -8.63 -7.36
CA PHE A 98 6.53 -7.20 -7.64
C PHE A 98 7.81 -6.62 -7.02
N LEU A 99 8.21 -7.12 -5.85
CA LEU A 99 9.44 -6.72 -5.17
C LEU A 99 10.67 -7.54 -5.60
N ARG A 100 10.54 -8.47 -6.57
CA ARG A 100 11.72 -9.18 -7.11
C ARG A 100 12.42 -8.31 -8.14
N GLU A 101 13.74 -8.30 -8.08
CA GLU A 101 14.57 -7.70 -9.13
C GLU A 101 14.22 -8.33 -10.50
N PRO A 102 14.12 -7.56 -11.58
CA PRO A 102 13.93 -8.11 -12.92
C PRO A 102 15.19 -8.96 -13.25
N GLY A 103 15.07 -10.28 -13.15
CA GLY A 103 16.18 -11.22 -13.37
C GLY A 103 16.46 -12.20 -12.23
N ALA A 104 15.87 -12.03 -11.04
CA ALA A 104 16.05 -12.95 -9.91
C ALA A 104 15.16 -14.21 -9.97
N ALA A 105 14.45 -14.44 -11.08
CA ALA A 105 13.76 -15.69 -11.35
C ALA A 105 14.79 -16.73 -11.83
N GLY A 106 15.50 -17.35 -10.88
CA GLY A 106 16.19 -18.60 -11.14
C GLY A 106 15.21 -19.59 -11.77
N VAL A 107 15.59 -20.17 -12.90
CA VAL A 107 14.86 -21.21 -13.60
C VAL A 107 14.58 -22.35 -12.62
N SER A 108 13.32 -22.52 -12.19
CA SER A 108 12.90 -23.75 -11.55
C SER A 108 12.63 -24.78 -12.64
N VAL A 109 13.66 -25.52 -13.03
CA VAL A 109 13.50 -26.76 -13.77
C VAL A 109 12.83 -27.75 -12.82
N ARG A 110 11.53 -27.97 -12.99
CA ARG A 110 10.87 -29.15 -12.41
C ARG A 110 11.42 -30.36 -13.16
N ALA A 111 12.32 -31.11 -12.52
CA ALA A 111 12.64 -32.46 -12.96
C ALA A 111 11.38 -33.31 -12.77
N ALA A 112 10.74 -33.69 -13.88
CA ALA A 112 9.80 -34.80 -13.89
C ALA A 112 10.62 -36.08 -13.79
N SER A 113 10.54 -36.79 -12.66
CA SER A 113 11.05 -38.15 -12.52
C SER A 113 10.14 -39.09 -13.32
N ALA A 114 10.75 -39.86 -14.22
CA ALA A 114 10.15 -40.98 -14.94
C ALA A 114 9.93 -42.19 -14.03
#